data_AF-A0A0F9ANX3-F1
#
_entry.id   AF-A0A0F9ANX3-F1
#
_cell.length_a   1.000
_cell.length_b   1.000
_cell.length_c   1.000
_cell.angle_alpha   90.00
_cell.angle_beta   90.00
_cell.angle_gamma   90.00
#
_symmetry.space_group_name_H-M   'P 1'
#
loop_
_entity.id
_entity.type
_entity.pdbx_description
1 polymer ?
#
loop_
_entity_poly.entity_id
_entity_poly.type
_entity_poly.pdbx_seq_one_letter_code
_entity_poly.pdbx_strand_id
1 'polypeptide(L)'
;MTTKIKLGRDNFIELRAAKLWNRAKSRNKPSFQITKGWIKKRLLGGCCEVTGIEFSYDKPKPHYNANPFSPSLDRIDSRKGYTYKNTQVVIWGYNVAKSFLDPDDFERLLRGINGHNFF
;
A
#
# COMPACT_ATOMS: atom_id res chain seq x y z
N MET A 1 25.68 0.38 25.14
CA MET A 1 25.16 -0.84 24.50
C MET A 1 23.65 -0.70 24.34
N THR A 2 23.17 -0.26 23.17
CA THR A 2 21.73 -0.12 22.92
C THR A 2 21.19 -1.45 22.42
N THR A 3 20.49 -2.15 23.32
CA THR A 3 19.82 -3.43 23.06
C THR A 3 18.79 -3.25 21.95
N LYS A 4 19.10 -3.73 20.75
CA LYS A 4 18.12 -3.83 19.66
C LYS A 4 17.09 -4.88 20.06
N ILE A 5 16.00 -4.45 20.69
CA ILE A 5 14.84 -5.30 20.93
C ILE A 5 14.34 -5.76 19.56
N LYS A 6 14.42 -7.06 19.27
CA LYS A 6 13.79 -7.67 18.09
C LYS A 6 12.29 -7.53 18.28
N LEU A 7 11.70 -6.56 17.59
CA LEU A 7 10.27 -6.32 17.62
C LEU A 7 9.55 -7.51 16.97
N GLY A 8 8.59 -8.13 17.66
CA GLY A 8 7.78 -9.22 17.10
C GLY A 8 7.03 -8.78 15.84
N ARG A 9 6.66 -9.75 14.98
CA ARG A 9 5.98 -9.49 13.69
C ARG A 9 4.75 -8.59 13.86
N ASP A 10 3.93 -8.86 14.87
CA ASP A 10 2.72 -8.08 15.15
C ASP A 10 3.02 -6.62 15.51
N ASN A 11 3.98 -6.40 16.41
CA ASN A 11 4.43 -5.07 16.79
C ASN A 11 5.00 -4.31 15.57
N PHE A 12 5.70 -5.00 14.66
CA PHE A 12 6.19 -4.38 13.42
C PHE A 12 5.06 -3.97 12.48
N ILE A 13 4.03 -4.81 12.32
CA ILE A 13 2.84 -4.50 11.53
C ILE A 13 2.07 -3.32 12.14
N GLU A 14 1.98 -3.23 13.46
CA GLU A 14 1.38 -2.07 14.15
C GLU A 14 2.12 -0.77 13.85
N LEU A 15 3.44 -0.76 13.95
CA LEU A 15 4.25 0.41 13.59
C LEU A 15 4.06 0.80 12.12
N ARG A 16 3.96 -0.19 11.22
CA ARG A 16 3.70 0.04 9.80
C ARG A 16 2.32 0.65 9.58
N ALA A 17 1.29 0.12 10.23
CA ALA A 17 -0.07 0.64 10.17
C ALA A 17 -0.13 2.09 10.67
N ALA A 18 0.53 2.39 11.79
CA ALA A 18 0.63 3.74 12.33
C ALA A 18 1.31 4.71 11.35
N LYS A 19 2.40 4.29 10.69
CA LYS A 19 3.11 5.10 9.69
C LYS A 19 2.24 5.39 8.46
N LEU A 20 1.53 4.39 7.95
CA LEU A 20 0.61 4.56 6.82
C LEU A 20 -0.55 5.50 7.19
N TRP A 21 -1.13 5.30 8.36
CA TRP A 21 -2.20 6.15 8.88
C TRP A 21 -1.78 7.62 9.01
N ASN A 22 -0.61 7.88 9.63
CA ASN A 22 -0.10 9.23 9.80
C ASN A 22 0.13 9.94 8.46
N ARG A 23 0.65 9.22 7.44
CA ARG A 23 0.81 9.75 6.07
C ARG A 23 -0.51 10.04 5.39
N ALA A 24 -1.52 9.19 5.60
CA ALA A 24 -2.85 9.46 5.06
C ALA A 24 -3.49 10.68 5.72
N LYS A 25 -3.38 10.78 7.05
CA LYS A 25 -3.90 11.92 7.83
C LYS A 25 -3.23 13.23 7.44
N SER A 26 -1.91 13.24 7.24
CA SER A 26 -1.17 14.47 6.88
C SER A 26 -1.53 15.02 5.50
N ARG A 27 -2.20 14.23 4.63
CA ARG A 27 -2.65 14.69 3.30
C ARG A 27 -3.93 15.53 3.35
N ASN A 28 -4.56 15.67 4.52
CA ASN A 28 -5.71 16.53 4.78
C ASN A 28 -6.81 16.46 3.69
N LYS A 29 -7.23 15.25 3.32
CA LYS A 29 -8.26 15.01 2.29
C LYS A 29 -9.68 15.10 2.90
N PRO A 30 -10.71 15.45 2.10
CA PRO A 30 -12.08 15.54 2.58
C PRO A 30 -12.53 14.20 3.12
N SER A 31 -13.14 14.13 4.32
CA SER A 31 -13.56 12.88 4.98
C SER A 31 -12.41 11.90 5.29
N PHE A 32 -12.21 11.61 6.58
CA PHE A 32 -11.18 10.69 7.05
C PHE A 32 -11.78 9.74 8.10
N GLN A 33 -11.90 8.46 7.76
CA GLN A 33 -12.56 7.45 8.60
C GLN A 33 -11.67 6.24 8.93
N ILE A 34 -10.66 5.95 8.11
CA ILE A 34 -9.81 4.78 8.34
C ILE A 34 -9.05 4.89 9.67
N THR A 35 -8.89 3.77 10.37
CA THR A 35 -8.17 3.68 11.64
C THR A 35 -6.88 2.86 11.50
N LYS A 36 -5.94 3.02 12.43
CA LYS A 36 -4.73 2.20 12.48
C LYS A 36 -5.07 0.70 12.57
N GLY A 37 -6.08 0.33 13.36
CA GLY A 37 -6.55 -1.05 13.49
C GLY A 37 -7.13 -1.60 12.18
N TRP A 38 -7.89 -0.78 11.44
CA TRP A 38 -8.41 -1.14 10.11
C TRP A 38 -7.28 -1.41 9.10
N ILE A 39 -6.19 -0.64 9.17
CA ILE A 39 -5.00 -0.83 8.35
C ILE A 39 -4.23 -2.09 8.80
N LYS A 40 -4.05 -2.29 10.12
CA LYS A 40 -3.38 -3.46 10.70
C LYS A 40 -4.01 -4.76 10.19
N LYS A 41 -5.35 -4.87 10.25
CA LYS A 41 -6.07 -6.06 9.79
C LYS A 41 -5.78 -6.40 8.33
N ARG A 42 -5.64 -5.39 7.47
CA ARG A 42 -5.30 -5.58 6.04
C ARG A 42 -3.86 -5.96 5.81
N LEU A 43 -2.93 -5.35 6.56
CA LEU A 43 -1.52 -5.75 6.51
C LEU A 43 -1.32 -7.20 6.97
N LEU A 44 -2.10 -7.66 7.96
CA LEU A 44 -2.10 -9.07 8.39
C LEU A 44 -2.65 -10.02 7.33
N GLY A 45 -3.49 -9.54 6.41
CA GLY A 45 -3.91 -10.30 5.23
C GLY A 45 -2.77 -10.62 4.27
N GLY A 46 -1.62 -9.92 4.39
CA GLY A 46 -0.36 -10.29 3.73
C GLY A 46 -0.24 -9.91 2.26
N CYS A 47 -1.33 -9.60 1.57
CA CYS A 47 -1.33 -9.34 0.13
C CYS A 47 -2.01 -8.02 -0.25
N CYS A 48 -1.61 -7.50 -1.41
CA CYS A 48 -2.26 -6.40 -2.11
C CYS A 48 -3.74 -6.72 -2.37
N GLU A 49 -4.65 -5.84 -1.92
CA GLU A 49 -6.10 -6.04 -2.11
C GLU A 49 -6.53 -5.98 -3.60
N VAL A 50 -5.68 -5.48 -4.50
CA VAL A 50 -5.98 -5.41 -5.94
C VAL A 50 -5.27 -6.48 -6.75
N THR A 51 -3.97 -6.65 -6.56
CA THR A 51 -3.15 -7.52 -7.41
C THR A 51 -2.90 -8.91 -6.81
N GLY A 52 -3.25 -9.14 -5.54
CA GLY A 52 -2.94 -10.38 -4.83
C GLY A 52 -1.45 -10.58 -4.50
N ILE A 53 -0.56 -9.71 -4.96
CA ILE A 53 0.90 -9.80 -4.69
C ILE A 53 1.17 -9.62 -3.20
N GLU A 54 2.03 -10.47 -2.64
CA GLU A 54 2.44 -10.41 -1.25
C GLU A 54 3.18 -9.10 -0.91
N PHE A 55 2.97 -8.61 0.31
CA PHE A 55 3.69 -7.47 0.83
C PHE A 55 5.12 -7.84 1.20
N SER A 56 6.07 -7.12 0.62
CA SER A 56 7.46 -7.15 1.04
C SER A 56 7.74 -6.05 2.06
N TYR A 57 8.40 -6.43 3.15
CA TYR A 57 8.85 -5.49 4.18
C TYR A 57 10.35 -5.17 4.12
N ASP A 58 11.04 -5.74 3.12
CA ASP A 58 12.44 -5.49 2.85
C ASP A 58 12.72 -4.03 2.50
N LYS A 59 13.98 -3.65 2.72
CA LYS A 59 14.50 -2.36 2.26
C LYS A 59 14.41 -2.27 0.73
N PRO A 60 14.23 -1.06 0.18
CA PRO A 60 14.35 -0.87 -1.26
C PRO A 60 15.72 -1.36 -1.76
N LYS A 61 15.75 -1.86 -3.00
CA LYS A 61 16.99 -2.15 -3.72
C LYS A 61 17.84 -0.87 -3.86
N PRO A 62 19.18 -0.97 -4.06
CA PRO A 62 19.99 0.18 -4.43
C PRO A 62 19.36 0.94 -5.60
N HIS A 63 19.39 2.26 -5.56
CA HIS A 63 18.80 3.18 -6.55
C HIS A 63 17.26 3.27 -6.59
N TYR A 64 16.53 2.52 -5.75
CA TYR A 64 15.08 2.63 -5.65
C TYR A 64 14.68 3.55 -4.49
N ASN A 65 13.77 4.50 -4.75
CA ASN A 65 13.23 5.39 -3.70
C ASN A 65 12.34 4.64 -2.70
N ALA A 66 11.72 3.54 -3.11
CA ALA A 66 10.87 2.69 -2.29
C ALA A 66 10.85 1.25 -2.81
N ASN A 67 10.53 0.30 -1.93
CA ASN A 67 10.32 -1.08 -2.33
C ASN A 67 8.96 -1.17 -3.05
N PRO A 68 8.91 -1.60 -4.33
CA PRO A 68 7.68 -1.67 -5.11
C PRO A 68 6.62 -2.60 -4.49
N PHE A 69 7.03 -3.60 -3.72
CA PHE A 69 6.13 -4.54 -3.07
C PHE A 69 5.82 -4.15 -1.62
N SER A 70 6.28 -2.99 -1.14
CA SER A 70 5.92 -2.50 0.18
C SER A 70 4.46 -2.03 0.25
N PRO A 71 3.76 -2.21 1.38
CA PRO A 71 2.37 -1.81 1.51
C PRO A 71 2.20 -0.29 1.49
N SER A 72 1.13 0.16 0.86
CA SER A 72 0.74 1.55 0.63
C SER A 72 -0.78 1.70 0.74
N LEU A 73 -1.25 2.92 1.05
CA LEU A 73 -2.69 3.23 1.01
C LEU A 73 -3.02 3.89 -0.33
N ASP A 74 -3.90 3.24 -1.08
CA ASP A 74 -4.50 3.77 -2.31
C ASP A 74 -5.94 4.22 -2.05
N ARG A 75 -6.33 5.30 -2.71
CA ARG A 75 -7.72 5.77 -2.73
C ARG A 75 -8.33 5.36 -4.05
N ILE A 76 -9.41 4.57 -4.02
CA ILE A 76 -10.07 4.06 -5.24
C ILE A 76 -10.38 5.22 -6.18
N ASP A 77 -11.13 6.21 -5.69
CA ASP A 77 -11.27 7.52 -6.32
C ASP A 77 -10.32 8.53 -5.63
N SER A 78 -9.36 9.04 -6.38
CA SER A 78 -8.32 9.97 -5.89
C SER A 78 -8.86 11.35 -5.51
N ARG A 79 -10.07 11.70 -5.96
CA ARG A 79 -10.77 12.95 -5.62
C ARG A 79 -11.44 12.89 -4.25
N LYS A 80 -11.72 11.68 -3.75
CA LYS A 80 -12.39 11.44 -2.46
C LYS A 80 -11.39 11.26 -1.30
N GLY A 81 -11.96 11.17 -0.10
CA GLY A 81 -11.25 10.97 1.17
C GLY A 81 -10.68 9.60 1.42
N TYR A 82 -10.07 9.46 2.59
CA TYR A 82 -9.69 8.16 3.15
C TYR A 82 -10.85 7.60 3.97
N THR A 83 -11.78 6.95 3.30
CA THR A 83 -12.92 6.26 3.92
C THR A 83 -12.77 4.75 3.84
N TYR A 84 -13.53 4.00 4.63
CA TYR A 84 -13.52 2.54 4.57
C TYR A 84 -13.92 1.97 3.20
N LYS A 85 -14.74 2.71 2.43
CA LYS A 85 -15.21 2.34 1.09
C LYS A 85 -14.34 2.86 -0.05
N ASN A 86 -13.51 3.88 0.20
CA ASN A 86 -12.67 4.51 -0.82
C ASN A 86 -11.18 4.27 -0.58
N THR A 87 -10.80 3.38 0.33
CA THR A 87 -9.39 3.11 0.64
C THR A 87 -9.13 1.62 0.57
N GLN A 88 -7.96 1.28 0.03
CA GLN A 88 -7.44 -0.08 -0.07
C GLN A 88 -5.93 -0.07 0.23
N VAL A 89 -5.43 -1.16 0.80
CA VAL A 89 -4.03 -1.42 1.07
C VAL A 89 -3.47 -2.22 -0.10
N VAL A 90 -2.56 -1.59 -0.83
CA VAL A 90 -1.98 -2.10 -2.07
C VAL A 90 -0.46 -2.08 -2.00
N ILE A 91 0.22 -2.71 -2.95
CA ILE A 91 1.67 -2.52 -3.08
C ILE A 91 2.00 -1.13 -3.63
N TRP A 92 3.13 -0.56 -3.21
CA TRP A 92 3.56 0.79 -3.60
C TRP A 92 3.69 0.96 -5.11
N GLY A 93 4.25 -0.05 -5.81
CA GLY A 93 4.42 -0.03 -7.26
C GLY A 93 3.10 0.13 -8.01
N TYR A 94 2.05 -0.59 -7.58
CA TYR A 94 0.70 -0.44 -8.12
C TYR A 94 0.17 1.00 -7.93
N ASN A 95 0.28 1.54 -6.71
CA ASN A 95 -0.23 2.87 -6.39
C ASN A 95 0.50 3.97 -7.21
N VAL A 96 1.80 3.79 -7.44
CA VAL A 96 2.59 4.68 -8.29
C VAL A 96 2.19 4.55 -9.76
N ALA A 97 2.07 3.34 -10.30
CA ALA A 97 1.64 3.13 -11.68
C ALA A 97 0.26 3.77 -11.95
N LYS A 98 -0.69 3.57 -11.04
CA LYS A 98 -2.01 4.20 -11.07
C LYS A 98 -1.95 5.73 -11.04
N SER A 99 -0.92 6.34 -10.46
CA SER A 99 -0.80 7.80 -10.40
C SER A 99 -0.34 8.44 -11.71
N PHE A 100 0.22 7.67 -12.64
CA PHE A 100 0.72 8.15 -13.93
C PHE A 100 -0.26 7.95 -15.09
N LEU A 101 -1.19 6.99 -14.96
CA LEU A 101 -2.13 6.63 -16.01
C LEU A 101 -3.54 7.07 -15.63
N ASP A 102 -4.34 7.41 -16.64
CA ASP A 102 -5.79 7.48 -16.48
C ASP A 102 -6.32 6.09 -16.05
N PRO A 103 -7.38 5.99 -15.22
CA PRO A 103 -7.91 4.70 -14.79
C PRO A 103 -8.20 3.71 -15.93
N ASP A 104 -8.72 4.18 -17.06
CA ASP A 104 -9.06 3.31 -18.20
C ASP A 104 -7.80 2.76 -18.88
N ASP A 105 -6.78 3.61 -19.05
CA ASP A 105 -5.48 3.21 -19.59
C ASP A 105 -4.76 2.23 -18.66
N PHE A 106 -4.85 2.46 -17.34
CA PHE A 106 -4.26 1.56 -16.36
C PHE A 106 -4.94 0.20 -16.36
N GLU A 107 -6.27 0.15 -16.44
CA GLU A 107 -7.00 -1.10 -16.55
C GLU A 107 -6.67 -1.84 -17.85
N ARG A 108 -6.62 -1.12 -18.98
CA ARG A 108 -6.21 -1.69 -20.28
C ARG A 108 -4.81 -2.29 -20.22
N LEU A 109 -3.86 -1.60 -19.59
CA LEU A 109 -2.50 -2.11 -19.38
C LEU A 109 -2.49 -3.40 -18.56
N LEU A 110 -3.18 -3.42 -17.42
CA LEU A 110 -3.23 -4.60 -16.55
C LEU A 110 -3.85 -5.81 -17.27
N ARG A 111 -4.94 -5.60 -18.03
CA ARG A 111 -5.58 -6.65 -18.84
C ARG A 111 -4.65 -7.22 -19.90
N GLY A 112 -3.83 -6.37 -20.54
CA GLY A 112 -2.87 -6.81 -21.56
C GLY A 112 -1.69 -7.61 -21.01
N ILE A 113 -1.35 -7.46 -19.73
CA ILE A 113 -0.27 -8.23 -19.08
C ILE A 113 -0.80 -9.58 -18.57
N ASN A 114 -2.05 -9.63 -18.12
CA ASN A 114 -2.63 -10.80 -17.48
C ASN A 114 -2.80 -11.95 -18.49
N GLY A 115 -2.08 -13.07 -18.29
CA GLY A 115 -2.11 -14.23 -19.19
C GLY A 115 -0.93 -14.35 -20.15
N HIS A 116 0.01 -13.39 -20.11
CA HIS A 116 1.26 -13.47 -20.86
C HIS A 116 2.43 -13.74 -19.92
N ASN A 117 3.12 -14.86 -20.12
CA ASN A 117 4.44 -15.07 -19.50
C ASN A 117 5.45 -14.25 -20.30
N PHE A 118 5.81 -13.10 -19.74
CA PHE A 118 7.00 -12.40 -20.17
C PHE A 118 8.15 -12.96 -19.33
N PHE A 119 9.17 -13.50 -20.03
CA PHE A 119 10.38 -14.16 -19.54
C PHE A 119 10.20 -15.64 -19.17
#